data_AF-A0A061FV66-F1
#
_entry.id   AF-A0A061FV66-F1
#
_cell.length_a   1.000
_cell.length_b   1.000
_cell.length_c   1.000
_cell.angle_alpha   90.00
_cell.angle_beta   90.00
_cell.angle_gamma   90.00
#
_symmetry.space_group_name_H-M   'P 1'
#
loop_
_entity.id
_entity.type
_entity.pdbx_description
1 polymer ?
#
loop_
_entity_poly.entity_id
_entity_poly.type
_entity_poly.pdbx_seq_one_letter_code
_entity_poly.pdbx_strand_id
1 'polypeptide(L)'
;MANIEKPKFYILEVSRNNYLSQCLDVEMHLQGQGLANAIIIDGNTNNKNKENALIFIRRHFHESLKTQYLSVRDSKILWTRLRERYDHTKTVILPQAQYD
;
A
#
# COMPACT_ATOMS: atom_id res chain seq x y z
N MET A 1 -24.61 -0.80 -31.38
CA MET A 1 -24.77 0.08 -30.20
C MET A 1 -23.60 -0.19 -29.27
N ALA A 2 -22.95 0.87 -28.78
CA ALA A 2 -21.64 0.81 -28.16
C ALA A 2 -21.63 -0.04 -26.87
N ASN A 3 -20.77 -1.06 -26.86
CA ASN A 3 -20.47 -1.83 -25.67
C ASN A 3 -19.44 -1.01 -24.87
N ILE A 4 -19.92 -0.23 -23.90
CA ILE A 4 -19.04 0.60 -23.08
C ILE A 4 -18.37 -0.32 -22.06
N GLU A 5 -17.17 -0.81 -22.39
CA GLU A 5 -16.25 -1.42 -21.44
C GLU A 5 -15.86 -0.39 -20.35
N LYS A 6 -16.67 -0.26 -19.30
CA LYS A 6 -16.30 0.50 -18.11
C LYS A 6 -16.68 -0.27 -16.84
N PRO A 7 -15.78 -1.13 -16.34
CA PRO A 7 -15.75 -1.33 -14.89
C PRO A 7 -14.34 -1.45 -14.27
N LYS A 8 -13.31 -1.93 -15.00
CA LYS A 8 -12.01 -2.24 -14.39
C LYS A 8 -11.28 -1.01 -13.85
N PHE A 9 -11.30 0.08 -14.60
CA PHE A 9 -10.60 1.32 -14.20
C PHE A 9 -11.26 2.01 -13.01
N TYR A 10 -12.59 2.11 -12.97
CA TYR A 10 -13.32 2.72 -11.84
C TYR A 10 -13.16 1.90 -10.55
N ILE A 11 -13.21 0.57 -10.63
CA ILE A 11 -12.97 -0.31 -9.48
C ILE A 11 -11.52 -0.17 -8.98
N LEU A 12 -10.54 -0.07 -9.89
CA LEU A 12 -9.14 0.20 -9.55
C LEU A 12 -8.94 1.59 -8.93
N GLU A 13 -9.65 2.61 -9.41
CA GLU A 13 -9.55 3.99 -8.94
C GLU A 13 -10.19 4.17 -7.56
N VAL A 14 -11.37 3.60 -7.33
CA VAL A 14 -12.01 3.55 -5.99
C VAL A 14 -11.15 2.73 -5.02
N SER A 15 -10.62 1.58 -5.45
CA SER A 15 -9.68 0.79 -4.64
C SER A 15 -8.38 1.53 -4.36
N ARG A 16 -7.89 2.37 -5.29
CA ARG A 16 -6.69 3.20 -5.12
C ARG A 16 -6.94 4.34 -4.15
N ASN A 17 -8.06 5.06 -4.27
CA ASN A 17 -8.40 6.17 -3.38
C ASN A 17 -8.60 5.66 -1.94
N ASN A 18 -9.21 4.49 -1.79
CA ASN A 18 -9.30 3.80 -0.50
C ASN A 18 -7.92 3.36 0.01
N TYR A 19 -7.03 2.87 -0.87
CA TYR A 19 -5.66 2.51 -0.51
C TYR A 19 -4.81 3.69 -0.03
N LEU A 20 -4.87 4.84 -0.72
CA LEU A 20 -4.12 6.04 -0.33
C LEU A 20 -4.54 6.53 1.06
N SER A 21 -5.86 6.54 1.33
CA SER A 21 -6.38 6.83 2.67
C SER A 21 -5.87 5.80 3.68
N GLN A 22 -5.97 4.50 3.38
CA GLN A 22 -5.50 3.43 4.26
C GLN A 22 -3.99 3.50 4.54
N CYS A 23 -3.18 3.88 3.55
CA CYS A 23 -1.74 4.09 3.75
C CYS A 23 -1.48 5.26 4.70
N LEU A 24 -2.14 6.40 4.49
CA LEU A 24 -1.99 7.56 5.37
C LEU A 24 -2.41 7.23 6.80
N ASP A 25 -3.55 6.54 6.96
CA ASP A 25 -4.04 6.10 8.27
C ASP A 25 -3.05 5.15 8.96
N VAL A 26 -2.45 4.24 8.20
CA VAL A 26 -1.44 3.33 8.72
C VAL A 26 -0.17 4.05 9.15
N GLU A 27 0.31 4.99 8.35
CA GLU A 27 1.50 5.78 8.63
C GLU A 27 1.29 6.67 9.86
N MET A 28 0.18 7.40 9.94
CA MET A 28 -0.17 8.24 11.09
C MET A 28 -0.29 7.42 12.38
N HIS A 29 -0.91 6.23 12.31
CA HIS A 29 -1.06 5.37 13.47
C HIS A 29 0.29 4.84 13.96
N LEU A 30 1.15 4.37 13.05
CA LEU A 30 2.49 3.92 13.41
C LEU A 30 3.34 5.08 13.95
N GLN A 31 3.20 6.28 13.42
CA GLN A 31 3.86 7.48 13.95
C GLN A 31 3.38 7.82 15.37
N GLY A 32 2.07 7.81 15.61
CA GLY A 32 1.50 8.05 16.95
C GLY A 32 1.94 7.03 18.00
N GLN A 33 2.24 5.80 17.58
CA GLN A 33 2.79 4.75 18.45
C GLN A 33 4.32 4.77 18.58
N GLY A 34 5.02 5.68 17.90
CA GLY A 34 6.50 5.67 17.86
C GLY A 34 7.08 4.49 17.08
N LEU A 35 6.30 3.86 16.20
CA LEU A 35 6.65 2.71 15.37
C LEU A 35 7.02 3.09 13.93
N ALA A 36 7.01 4.36 13.55
CA ALA A 36 7.36 4.81 12.19
C ALA A 36 8.74 4.29 11.73
N ASN A 37 9.71 4.18 12.64
CA ASN A 37 11.03 3.63 12.33
C ASN A 37 11.01 2.16 11.93
N ALA A 38 9.95 1.40 12.26
CA ALA A 38 9.79 0.00 11.86
C ALA A 38 9.48 -0.19 10.37
N ILE A 39 9.07 0.89 9.69
CA ILE A 39 8.69 0.89 8.27
C ILE A 39 9.55 1.83 7.41
N ILE A 40 10.29 2.76 8.01
CA ILE A 40 11.12 3.75 7.30
C ILE A 40 12.62 3.44 7.41
N ILE A 41 13.15 3.25 8.62
CA ILE A 41 14.60 3.19 8.88
C ILE A 41 15.07 1.73 8.90
N ASP A 42 16.15 1.45 8.16
CA ASP A 42 16.81 0.14 8.24
C ASP A 42 17.67 0.04 9.51
N GLY A 43 17.60 -1.09 10.21
CA GLY A 43 18.55 -1.45 11.27
C GLY A 43 18.30 -0.93 12.69
N ASN A 44 17.56 0.16 12.93
CA ASN A 44 17.49 0.76 14.28
C ASN A 44 16.24 0.41 15.12
N THR A 45 15.36 -0.46 14.61
CA THR A 45 14.10 -0.79 15.29
C THR A 45 14.15 -2.19 15.88
N ASN A 46 13.74 -2.35 17.15
CA ASN A 46 13.70 -3.66 17.80
C ASN A 46 12.72 -4.63 17.12
N ASN A 47 12.91 -5.94 17.31
CA ASN A 47 12.12 -6.96 16.62
C ASN A 47 10.62 -6.89 16.97
N LYS A 48 10.29 -6.59 18.23
CA LYS A 48 8.89 -6.42 18.69
C LYS A 48 8.16 -5.32 17.94
N ASN A 49 8.82 -4.18 17.73
CA ASN A 49 8.27 -3.03 17.01
C ASN A 49 8.08 -3.36 15.52
N LYS A 50 9.01 -4.12 14.92
CA LYS A 50 8.86 -4.65 13.55
C LYS A 50 7.67 -5.59 13.43
N GLU A 51 7.51 -6.53 14.37
CA GLU A 51 6.38 -7.47 14.38
C GLU A 51 5.04 -6.75 14.60
N ASN A 52 4.97 -5.80 15.53
CA ASN A 52 3.78 -4.99 15.77
C ASN A 52 3.37 -4.19 14.52
N ALA A 53 4.34 -3.54 13.87
CA ALA A 53 4.09 -2.83 12.61
C ALA A 53 3.60 -3.79 11.52
N LEU A 54 4.23 -4.97 11.38
CA LEU A 54 3.84 -5.98 10.40
C LEU A 54 2.39 -6.46 10.60
N ILE A 55 2.01 -6.79 11.84
CA ILE A 55 0.66 -7.23 12.18
C ILE A 55 -0.35 -6.12 11.88
N PHE A 56 -0.03 -4.89 12.25
CA PHE A 56 -0.90 -3.74 12.04
C PHE A 56 -1.16 -3.49 10.55
N ILE A 57 -0.08 -3.43 9.74
CA ILE A 57 -0.17 -3.31 8.28
C ILE A 57 -1.06 -4.43 7.72
N ARG A 58 -0.78 -5.69 8.07
CA ARG A 58 -1.58 -6.83 7.59
C ARG A 58 -3.06 -6.71 7.96
N ARG A 59 -3.39 -6.24 9.16
CA ARG A 59 -4.78 -6.12 9.63
C ARG A 59 -5.56 -5.05 8.87
N HIS A 60 -4.88 -3.97 8.48
CA HIS A 60 -5.50 -2.79 7.88
C HIS A 60 -5.67 -2.88 6.34
N PHE A 61 -4.96 -3.81 5.67
CA PHE A 61 -5.09 -4.01 4.21
C PHE A 61 -6.13 -5.06 3.82
N HIS A 62 -6.70 -4.87 2.62
CA HIS A 62 -7.73 -5.73 2.03
C HIS A 62 -7.27 -7.20 1.90
N GLU A 63 -8.22 -8.12 2.04
CA GLU A 63 -7.96 -9.57 2.12
C GLU A 63 -7.23 -10.14 0.90
N SER A 64 -7.52 -9.62 -0.29
CA SER A 64 -6.83 -9.98 -1.54
C SER A 64 -5.33 -9.70 -1.53
N LEU A 65 -4.87 -8.68 -0.78
CA LEU A 65 -3.45 -8.37 -0.61
C LEU A 65 -2.78 -9.23 0.47
N LYS A 66 -3.53 -9.63 1.50
CA LYS A 66 -3.00 -10.50 2.58
C LYS A 66 -2.44 -11.79 2.02
N THR A 67 -3.13 -12.42 1.06
CA THR A 67 -2.69 -13.68 0.45
C THR A 67 -1.42 -13.52 -0.38
N GLN A 68 -1.27 -12.40 -1.12
CA GLN A 68 -0.09 -12.14 -1.95
C GLN A 68 1.17 -11.82 -1.13
N TYR A 69 1.00 -11.22 0.04
CA TYR A 69 2.12 -10.77 0.86
C TYR A 69 2.29 -11.56 2.17
N LEU A 70 1.60 -12.71 2.30
CA LEU A 70 1.65 -13.55 3.50
C LEU A 70 3.08 -14.03 3.84
N SER A 71 3.88 -14.29 2.81
CA SER A 71 5.27 -14.75 2.93
C SER A 71 6.24 -13.65 3.37
N VAL A 72 5.86 -12.37 3.26
CA VAL A 72 6.72 -11.24 3.65
C VAL A 72 6.70 -11.08 5.16
N ARG A 73 7.82 -11.43 5.81
CA ARG A 73 7.98 -11.35 7.28
C ARG A 73 8.63 -10.07 7.78
N ASP A 74 9.00 -9.18 6.87
CA ASP A 74 9.63 -7.90 7.20
C ASP A 74 8.62 -6.76 6.97
N SER A 75 8.37 -5.96 8.01
CA SER A 75 7.41 -4.84 7.98
C SER A 75 7.77 -3.78 6.96
N LYS A 76 9.06 -3.50 6.80
CA LYS A 76 9.56 -2.50 5.85
C LYS A 76 9.43 -3.01 4.42
N ILE A 77 9.83 -4.26 4.15
CA ILE A 77 9.66 -4.86 2.82
C ILE A 77 8.18 -4.89 2.44
N LEU A 78 7.29 -5.24 3.37
CA LEU A 78 5.85 -5.23 3.14
C LEU A 78 5.36 -3.82 2.78
N TRP A 79 5.71 -2.83 3.60
CA TRP A 79 5.34 -1.43 3.39
C TRP A 79 5.82 -0.88 2.05
N THR A 80 7.09 -1.11 1.70
CA THR A 80 7.67 -0.65 0.44
C THR A 80 6.97 -1.28 -0.76
N ARG A 81 6.76 -2.60 -0.77
CA ARG A 81 6.09 -3.30 -1.89
C ARG A 81 4.64 -2.86 -2.07
N LEU A 82 3.97 -2.49 -0.98
CA LEU A 82 2.63 -1.92 -1.03
C LEU A 82 2.72 -0.55 -1.71
N ARG A 83 3.54 0.38 -1.21
CA ARG A 83 3.68 1.73 -1.84
C ARG A 83 4.05 1.64 -3.31
N GLU A 84 5.06 0.83 -3.67
CA GLU A 84 5.52 0.67 -5.05
C GLU A 84 4.42 0.20 -6.00
N ARG A 85 3.56 -0.74 -5.58
CA ARG A 85 2.48 -1.25 -6.42
C ARG A 85 1.50 -0.14 -6.78
N TYR A 86 1.11 0.67 -5.81
CA TYR A 86 0.10 1.70 -6.01
C TYR A 86 0.67 2.99 -6.59
N ASP A 87 1.94 3.31 -6.31
CA ASP A 87 2.68 4.37 -6.99
C ASP A 87 2.95 4.03 -8.46
N HIS A 88 3.28 2.78 -8.80
CA HIS A 88 3.39 2.36 -10.21
C HIS A 88 2.06 2.39 -10.96
N THR A 89 0.96 2.12 -10.26
CA THR A 89 -0.35 2.28 -10.91
C THR A 89 -0.57 3.76 -11.29
N LYS A 90 0.01 4.72 -10.54
CA LYS A 90 -0.04 6.16 -10.83
C LYS A 90 0.65 6.51 -12.16
N THR A 91 1.79 5.89 -12.47
CA THR A 91 2.48 6.05 -13.77
C THR A 91 1.79 5.29 -14.91
N VAL A 92 1.19 4.13 -14.66
CA VAL A 92 0.51 3.35 -15.72
C VAL A 92 -0.89 3.91 -16.07
N ILE A 93 -1.57 4.61 -15.14
CA ILE A 93 -2.86 5.30 -15.41
C ILE A 93 -2.68 6.75 -15.92
N LEU A 94 -1.45 7.20 -16.10
CA LEU A 94 -1.16 8.30 -17.02
C LEU A 94 -0.89 7.68 -18.40
N PRO A 95 -1.90 7.46 -19.27
CA PRO A 95 -1.59 7.40 -20.68
C PRO A 95 -1.02 8.77 -21.02
N GLN A 96 0.30 8.77 -21.18
CA GLN A 96 1.05 9.66 -22.05
C GLN A 96 0.16 10.71 -22.72
N ALA A 97 -0.07 11.82 -22.02
CA ALA A 97 -0.47 13.06 -22.67
C ALA A 97 0.76 13.57 -23.42
N GLN A 98 1.11 12.88 -24.50
CA GLN A 98 1.96 13.42 -25.54
C GLN A 98 1.16 13.36 -26.84
N TYR A 99 1.11 14.54 -27.47
CA TYR A 99 0.53 14.90 -28.77
C TYR A 99 -0.99 15.08 -28.71
N ASP A 100 -1.55 16.28 -28.87
CA ASP A 100 -1.13 17.46 -29.66
C ASP A 100 -0.70 18.69 -28.84
#